data_AF-A0A963TCU8-F1
#
_entry.id   AF-A0A963TCU8-F1
#
_cell.length_a   1.000
_cell.length_b   1.000
_cell.length_c   1.000
_cell.angle_alpha   90.00
_cell.angle_beta   90.00
_cell.angle_gamma   90.00
#
_symmetry.space_group_name_H-M   'P 1'
#
loop_
_entity.id
_entity.type
_entity.pdbx_description
1 polymer ?
#
loop_
_entity_poly.entity_id
_entity_poly.type
_entity_poly.pdbx_seq_one_letter_code
_entity_poly.pdbx_strand_id
1 'polypeptide(L)'
;MMTAFSLRIVQTLHEDHMATMALLERLEGTLRRLGSGPAPATDDPDLSRVLTDAVAVLEEEIGHHYQFEEDHLFPRFAEAIDAGIPNMLRDEHSAIRPVARRMADLARGARAGGFSDAEWGEFVRLGGELIEREVFHIQKEEMGFLPALEQVIDPDDDGDLSMAYAELKGG
;
A
#
# COMPACT_ATOMS: atom_id res chain seq x y z
N MET A 1 22.49 2.74 -9.06
CA MET A 1 22.92 2.57 -7.66
C MET A 1 21.66 2.77 -6.86
N MET A 2 21.08 1.72 -6.27
CA MET A 2 19.97 1.89 -5.33
C MET A 2 20.54 2.62 -4.12
N THR A 3 20.02 3.80 -3.84
CA THR A 3 20.39 4.59 -2.67
C THR A 3 19.93 3.79 -1.45
N ALA A 4 20.85 3.36 -0.59
CA ALA A 4 20.47 2.76 0.68
C ALA A 4 19.97 3.90 1.58
N PHE A 5 18.73 3.80 2.06
CA PHE A 5 18.18 4.70 3.08
C PHE A 5 18.95 4.55 4.38
N SER A 6 19.24 5.66 5.06
CA SER A 6 20.04 5.67 6.29
C SER A 6 19.18 5.73 7.54
N LEU A 7 18.01 6.38 7.45
CA LEU A 7 17.04 6.48 8.54
C LEU A 7 16.21 5.21 8.63
N ARG A 8 16.02 4.71 9.85
CA ARG A 8 15.26 3.48 10.10
C ARG A 8 13.80 3.62 9.71
N ILE A 9 13.20 4.79 9.95
CA ILE A 9 11.80 5.00 9.57
C ILE A 9 11.63 4.92 8.05
N VAL A 10 12.54 5.52 7.29
CA VAL A 10 12.51 5.49 5.83
C VAL A 10 12.75 4.08 5.29
N GLN A 11 13.66 3.32 5.90
CA GLN A 11 13.83 1.89 5.57
C GLN A 11 12.55 1.08 5.81
N THR A 12 11.83 1.35 6.90
CA THR A 12 10.61 0.62 7.25
C THR A 12 9.48 0.94 6.26
N LEU A 13 9.33 2.21 5.86
CA LEU A 13 8.35 2.60 4.84
C LEU A 13 8.69 1.98 3.48
N HIS A 14 9.98 1.95 3.12
CA HIS A 14 10.43 1.24 1.92
C HIS A 14 10.10 -0.26 1.96
N GLU A 15 10.28 -0.92 3.11
CA GLU A 15 9.90 -2.33 3.28
C GLU A 15 8.39 -2.56 3.09
N ASP A 16 7.56 -1.65 3.59
CA ASP A 16 6.11 -1.68 3.38
C ASP A 16 5.77 -1.53 1.88
N HIS A 17 6.37 -0.55 1.19
CA HIS A 17 6.21 -0.39 -0.26
C HIS A 17 6.62 -1.65 -1.03
N MET A 18 7.72 -2.30 -0.64
CA MET A 18 8.15 -3.53 -1.32
C MET A 18 7.17 -4.68 -1.08
N ALA A 19 6.54 -4.76 0.10
CA ALA A 19 5.48 -5.71 0.37
C ALA A 19 4.22 -5.44 -0.48
N THR A 20 3.81 -4.18 -0.59
CA THR A 20 2.69 -3.74 -1.42
C THR A 20 2.96 -4.01 -2.90
N MET A 21 4.13 -3.62 -3.43
CA MET A 21 4.53 -3.92 -4.81
C MET A 21 4.52 -5.43 -5.11
N ALA A 22 5.00 -6.26 -4.17
CA ALA A 22 5.00 -7.71 -4.34
C ALA A 22 3.57 -8.28 -4.37
N LEU A 23 2.63 -7.75 -3.56
CA LEU A 23 1.21 -8.08 -3.66
C LEU A 23 0.65 -7.69 -5.04
N LEU A 24 0.90 -6.47 -5.50
CA LEU A 24 0.36 -5.96 -6.76
C LEU A 24 0.83 -6.80 -7.96
N GLU A 25 2.10 -7.20 -8.00
CA GLU A 25 2.64 -8.09 -9.03
C GLU A 25 1.92 -9.45 -9.04
N ARG A 26 1.72 -10.05 -7.84
CA ARG A 26 0.99 -11.32 -7.72
C ARG A 26 -0.47 -11.19 -8.12
N LEU A 27 -1.11 -10.10 -7.73
CA LEU A 27 -2.48 -9.78 -8.10
C LEU A 27 -2.59 -9.67 -9.62
N GLU A 28 -1.73 -8.87 -10.26
CA GLU A 28 -1.74 -8.67 -11.72
C GLU A 28 -1.55 -10.00 -12.47
N GLY A 29 -0.57 -10.81 -12.04
CA GLY A 29 -0.34 -12.15 -12.60
C GLY A 29 -1.56 -13.07 -12.47
N THR A 30 -2.21 -13.06 -11.30
CA THR A 30 -3.39 -13.87 -11.01
C THR A 30 -4.60 -13.43 -11.84
N LEU A 31 -4.88 -12.12 -11.90
CA LEU A 31 -5.98 -11.55 -12.68
C LEU A 31 -5.78 -11.80 -14.18
N ARG A 32 -4.55 -11.69 -14.69
CA ARG A 32 -4.21 -11.99 -16.09
C ARG A 32 -4.45 -13.45 -16.44
N ARG A 33 -4.15 -14.36 -15.51
CA ARG A 33 -4.31 -15.82 -15.70
C ARG A 33 -5.78 -16.25 -15.64
N LEU A 34 -6.54 -15.73 -14.68
CA LEU A 34 -7.93 -16.13 -14.44
C LEU A 34 -8.92 -15.37 -15.33
N GLY A 35 -8.58 -14.14 -15.72
CA GLY A 35 -9.41 -13.28 -16.54
C GLY A 35 -10.71 -12.84 -15.86
N SER A 36 -11.55 -12.14 -16.61
CA SER A 36 -12.85 -11.60 -16.15
C SER A 36 -14.03 -12.57 -16.39
N GLY A 37 -13.76 -13.87 -16.52
CA GLY A 37 -14.77 -14.90 -16.72
C GLY A 37 -15.59 -15.20 -15.46
N PRO A 38 -16.25 -16.38 -15.40
CA PRO A 38 -16.91 -16.84 -14.18
C PRO A 38 -15.95 -16.89 -12.99
N ALA A 39 -16.50 -16.81 -11.78
CA ALA A 39 -15.71 -16.89 -10.56
C ALA A 39 -14.86 -18.18 -10.54
N PRO A 40 -13.57 -18.08 -10.20
CA PRO A 40 -12.69 -19.23 -10.11
C PRO A 40 -13.08 -20.13 -8.93
N ALA A 41 -12.68 -21.40 -9.01
CA ALA A 41 -12.82 -22.33 -7.89
C ALA A 41 -11.98 -21.86 -6.68
N THR A 42 -12.46 -22.18 -5.48
CA THR A 42 -11.88 -21.71 -4.21
C THR A 42 -10.55 -22.37 -3.84
N ASP A 43 -10.14 -23.41 -4.56
CA ASP A 43 -8.91 -24.17 -4.32
C ASP A 43 -7.72 -23.71 -5.19
N ASP A 44 -7.85 -22.63 -5.96
CA ASP A 44 -6.72 -22.06 -6.70
C ASP A 44 -5.67 -21.50 -5.72
N PRO A 45 -4.45 -22.07 -5.69
CA PRO A 45 -3.46 -21.74 -4.66
C PRO A 45 -2.89 -20.33 -4.80
N ASP A 46 -2.77 -19.81 -6.03
CA ASP A 46 -2.28 -18.45 -6.27
C ASP A 46 -3.32 -17.42 -5.87
N LEU A 47 -4.60 -17.67 -6.19
CA LEU A 47 -5.70 -16.83 -5.73
C LEU A 47 -5.78 -16.83 -4.20
N SER A 48 -5.74 -18.00 -3.56
CA SER A 48 -5.77 -18.11 -2.10
C SER A 48 -4.66 -17.30 -1.41
N ARG A 49 -3.46 -17.31 -2.00
CA ARG A 49 -2.33 -16.49 -1.55
C ARG A 49 -2.60 -15.00 -1.76
N VAL A 50 -3.04 -14.58 -2.94
CA VAL A 50 -3.40 -13.18 -3.22
C VAL A 50 -4.46 -12.68 -2.26
N LEU A 51 -5.50 -13.46 -1.98
CA LEU A 51 -6.56 -13.05 -1.05
C LEU A 51 -6.05 -12.93 0.39
N THR A 52 -5.13 -13.80 0.80
CA THR A 52 -4.52 -13.73 2.13
C THR A 52 -3.63 -12.49 2.26
N ASP A 53 -2.78 -12.26 1.26
CA ASP A 53 -1.89 -11.10 1.22
C ASP A 53 -2.68 -9.79 1.10
N ALA A 54 -3.72 -9.74 0.29
CA ALA A 54 -4.56 -8.55 0.11
C ALA A 54 -5.25 -8.12 1.40
N VAL A 55 -5.66 -9.06 2.27
CA VAL A 55 -6.22 -8.71 3.57
C VAL A 55 -5.14 -8.10 4.47
N ALA A 56 -3.96 -8.71 4.55
CA ALA A 56 -2.91 -8.23 5.46
C ALA A 56 -2.24 -6.93 4.98
N VAL A 57 -1.79 -6.91 3.73
CA VAL A 57 -0.97 -5.83 3.18
C VAL A 57 -1.79 -4.58 2.92
N LEU A 58 -3.02 -4.69 2.38
CA LEU A 58 -3.83 -3.49 2.13
C LEU A 58 -4.34 -2.86 3.42
N GLU A 59 -4.59 -3.64 4.48
CA GLU A 59 -4.95 -3.07 5.78
C GLU A 59 -3.78 -2.33 6.43
N GLU A 60 -2.56 -2.84 6.25
CA GLU A 60 -1.34 -2.18 6.68
C GLU A 60 -1.09 -0.87 5.94
N GLU A 61 -1.13 -0.91 4.61
CA GLU A 61 -0.89 0.23 3.72
C GLU A 61 -1.88 1.37 3.99
N ILE A 62 -3.18 1.11 3.85
CA ILE A 62 -4.18 2.19 3.89
C ILE A 62 -4.56 2.60 5.32
N GLY A 63 -4.24 1.74 6.29
CA GLY A 63 -4.48 1.93 7.70
C GLY A 63 -3.35 2.68 8.36
N HIS A 64 -2.20 2.02 8.54
CA HIS A 64 -1.11 2.57 9.34
C HIS A 64 -0.11 3.35 8.50
N HIS A 65 0.30 2.86 7.33
CA HIS A 65 1.33 3.52 6.51
C HIS A 65 0.88 4.92 6.11
N TYR A 66 -0.25 5.02 5.39
CA TYR A 66 -0.77 6.32 4.96
C TYR A 66 -1.09 7.25 6.13
N GLN A 67 -1.60 6.71 7.24
CA GLN A 67 -1.89 7.52 8.42
C GLN A 67 -0.59 8.09 9.02
N PHE A 68 0.45 7.27 9.15
CA PHE A 68 1.72 7.70 9.69
C PHE A 68 2.35 8.81 8.85
N GLU A 69 2.38 8.64 7.53
CA GLU A 69 2.88 9.67 6.63
C GLU A 69 2.09 10.96 6.77
N GLU A 70 0.75 10.87 6.77
CA GLU A 70 -0.13 12.02 6.86
C GLU A 70 -0.03 12.79 8.18
N ASP A 71 0.14 12.09 9.29
CA ASP A 71 0.16 12.66 10.64
C ASP A 71 1.56 13.12 11.05
N HIS A 72 2.62 12.45 10.56
CA HIS A 72 3.99 12.68 11.02
C HIS A 72 4.94 13.21 9.95
N LEU A 73 4.91 12.69 8.73
CA LEU A 73 5.95 12.97 7.73
C LEU A 73 5.57 14.13 6.81
N PHE A 74 4.33 14.17 6.35
CA PHE A 74 3.79 15.25 5.51
C PHE A 74 3.94 16.63 6.16
N PRO A 75 3.64 16.83 7.46
CA PRO A 75 3.87 18.12 8.12
C PRO A 75 5.34 18.53 8.12
N ARG A 76 6.26 17.60 8.45
CA ARG A 76 7.71 17.86 8.47
C ARG A 76 8.24 18.23 7.08
N PHE A 77 7.80 17.48 6.07
CA PHE A 77 8.16 17.75 4.68
C PHE A 77 7.66 19.12 4.22
N ALA A 78 6.41 19.46 4.53
CA ALA A 78 5.81 20.74 4.16
C ALA A 78 6.51 21.93 4.83
N GLU A 79 6.94 21.78 6.08
CA GLU A 79 7.69 22.81 6.81
C GLU A 79 9.10 23.02 6.26
N ALA A 80 9.79 21.94 5.89
CA ALA A 80 11.18 21.99 5.44
C ALA A 80 11.35 22.31 3.94
N ILE A 81 10.40 21.88 3.09
CA ILE A 81 10.52 21.98 1.63
C ILE A 81 9.36 22.79 1.04
N ASP A 82 8.18 22.17 0.91
CA ASP A 82 6.95 22.76 0.36
C ASP A 82 5.79 21.75 0.54
N ALA A 83 4.56 22.26 0.60
CA ALA A 83 3.36 21.44 0.79
C ALA A 83 2.85 20.75 -0.49
N GLY A 84 3.41 21.02 -1.67
CA GLY A 84 2.93 20.51 -2.95
C GLY A 84 2.97 18.98 -3.06
N ILE A 85 4.09 18.35 -2.69
CA ILE A 85 4.20 16.88 -2.68
C ILE A 85 3.26 16.26 -1.64
N PRO A 86 3.29 16.68 -0.35
CA PRO A 86 2.36 16.17 0.66
C PRO A 86 0.88 16.30 0.29
N ASN A 87 0.46 17.42 -0.32
CA ASN A 87 -0.94 17.61 -0.73
C ASN A 87 -1.33 16.66 -1.87
N MET A 88 -0.45 16.49 -2.86
CA MET A 88 -0.67 15.54 -3.96
C MET A 88 -0.79 14.10 -3.45
N LEU A 89 0.13 13.65 -2.59
CA LEU A 89 0.11 12.29 -2.03
C LEU A 89 -1.13 12.06 -1.16
N ARG A 90 -1.53 13.05 -0.35
CA ARG A 90 -2.77 12.97 0.44
C ARG A 90 -4.04 12.85 -0.42
N ASP A 91 -4.12 13.59 -1.53
CA ASP A 91 -5.23 13.49 -2.47
C ASP A 91 -5.29 12.08 -3.10
N GLU A 92 -4.14 11.49 -3.38
CA GLU A 92 -4.02 10.12 -3.88
C GLU A 92 -4.43 9.09 -2.83
N HIS A 93 -3.95 9.20 -1.58
CA HIS A 93 -4.39 8.36 -0.47
C HIS A 93 -5.92 8.39 -0.35
N SER A 94 -6.52 9.58 -0.40
CA SER A 94 -7.98 9.74 -0.34
C SER A 94 -8.70 9.01 -1.49
N ALA A 95 -8.09 8.92 -2.67
CA ALA A 95 -8.68 8.25 -3.82
C ALA A 95 -8.45 6.72 -3.80
N ILE A 96 -7.32 6.27 -3.25
CA ILE A 96 -6.91 4.86 -3.21
C ILE A 96 -7.61 4.11 -2.07
N ARG A 97 -7.70 4.70 -0.87
CA ARG A 97 -8.33 4.11 0.32
C ARG A 97 -9.65 3.38 0.06
N PRO A 98 -10.67 3.97 -0.59
CA PRO A 98 -11.94 3.27 -0.81
C PRO A 98 -11.81 2.04 -1.73
N VAL A 99 -10.91 2.09 -2.72
CA VAL A 99 -10.64 0.96 -3.64
C VAL A 99 -9.97 -0.17 -2.88
N ALA A 100 -8.90 0.12 -2.14
CA ALA A 100 -8.15 -0.85 -1.34
C ALA A 100 -9.02 -1.48 -0.25
N ARG A 101 -9.82 -0.67 0.48
CA ARG A 101 -10.75 -1.17 1.51
C ARG A 101 -11.76 -2.16 0.93
N ARG A 102 -12.37 -1.82 -0.22
CA ARG A 102 -13.33 -2.70 -0.88
C ARG A 102 -12.67 -3.99 -1.36
N MET A 103 -11.45 -3.92 -1.90
CA MET A 103 -10.65 -5.09 -2.28
C MET A 103 -10.37 -6.01 -1.09
N ALA A 104 -9.96 -5.46 0.06
CA ALA A 104 -9.72 -6.23 1.28
C ALA A 104 -11.00 -6.90 1.80
N ASP A 105 -12.15 -6.21 1.74
CA ASP A 105 -13.44 -6.77 2.16
C ASP A 105 -13.89 -7.91 1.23
N LEU A 106 -13.74 -7.74 -0.10
CA LEU A 106 -13.99 -8.80 -1.08
C LEU A 106 -13.07 -10.01 -0.85
N ALA A 107 -11.78 -9.77 -0.59
CA ALA A 107 -10.82 -10.82 -0.30
C ALA A 107 -11.19 -11.60 0.97
N ARG A 108 -11.59 -10.91 2.03
CA ARG A 108 -12.05 -11.53 3.28
C ARG A 108 -13.30 -12.38 3.06
N GLY A 109 -14.28 -11.88 2.31
CA GLY A 109 -15.48 -12.64 1.94
C GLY A 109 -15.14 -13.91 1.15
N ALA A 110 -14.29 -13.77 0.12
CA ALA A 110 -13.88 -14.89 -0.72
C ALA A 110 -13.09 -15.96 0.04
N ARG A 111 -12.28 -15.57 1.04
CA ARG A 111 -11.60 -16.55 1.92
C ARG A 111 -12.58 -17.35 2.79
N ALA A 112 -13.75 -16.80 3.10
CA ALA A 112 -14.75 -17.48 3.93
C ALA A 112 -15.68 -18.39 3.11
N GLY A 113 -15.97 -18.05 1.85
CA GLY A 113 -16.99 -18.75 1.06
C GLY A 113 -16.81 -18.76 -0.46
N GLY A 114 -15.68 -18.27 -0.97
CA GLY A 114 -15.46 -18.06 -2.41
C GLY A 114 -16.13 -16.81 -2.95
N PHE A 115 -15.91 -16.55 -4.24
CA PHE A 115 -16.56 -15.45 -4.95
C PHE A 115 -17.86 -15.92 -5.61
N SER A 116 -18.88 -15.07 -5.61
CA SER A 116 -19.88 -15.08 -6.67
C SER A 116 -19.32 -14.47 -7.97
N ASP A 117 -19.95 -14.73 -9.11
CA ASP A 117 -19.54 -14.13 -10.39
C ASP A 117 -19.54 -12.59 -10.36
N ALA A 118 -20.49 -11.99 -9.63
CA ALA A 118 -20.57 -10.54 -9.48
C ALA A 118 -19.39 -9.99 -8.64
N GLU A 119 -19.08 -10.64 -7.51
CA GLU A 119 -17.97 -10.24 -6.65
C GLU A 119 -16.62 -10.46 -7.34
N TRP A 120 -16.49 -11.53 -8.13
CA TRP A 120 -15.29 -11.76 -8.93
C TRP A 120 -15.10 -10.67 -9.98
N GLY A 121 -16.16 -10.31 -10.73
CA GLY A 121 -16.12 -9.21 -11.68
C GLY A 121 -15.74 -7.87 -11.03
N GLU A 122 -16.23 -7.62 -9.82
CA GLU A 122 -15.85 -6.45 -9.03
C GLU A 122 -14.38 -6.50 -8.59
N PHE A 123 -13.91 -7.65 -8.09
CA PHE A 123 -12.53 -7.86 -7.65
C PHE A 123 -11.53 -7.67 -8.80
N VAL A 124 -11.83 -8.18 -10.00
CA VAL A 124 -10.99 -7.99 -11.20
C VAL A 124 -10.90 -6.51 -11.56
N ARG A 125 -12.04 -5.80 -11.58
CA ARG A 125 -12.07 -4.37 -11.94
C ARG A 125 -11.31 -3.52 -10.94
N LEU A 126 -11.59 -3.69 -9.65
CA LEU A 126 -10.94 -2.95 -8.58
C LEU A 126 -9.46 -3.32 -8.47
N GLY A 127 -9.08 -4.58 -8.72
CA GLY A 127 -7.69 -5.01 -8.72
C GLY A 127 -6.88 -4.32 -9.80
N GLY A 128 -7.41 -4.18 -11.02
CA GLY A 128 -6.76 -3.39 -12.07
C GLY A 128 -6.59 -1.92 -11.69
N GLU A 129 -7.65 -1.30 -11.15
CA GLU A 129 -7.59 0.10 -10.67
C GLU A 129 -6.57 0.29 -9.54
N LEU A 130 -6.51 -0.64 -8.59
CA LEU A 130 -5.57 -0.61 -7.47
C LEU A 130 -4.12 -0.72 -7.95
N ILE A 131 -3.83 -1.67 -8.85
CA ILE A 131 -2.50 -1.86 -9.43
C ILE A 131 -2.02 -0.57 -10.09
N GLU A 132 -2.85 0.05 -10.93
CA GLU A 132 -2.46 1.30 -11.60
C GLU A 132 -2.16 2.41 -10.60
N ARG A 133 -3.08 2.66 -9.65
CA ARG A 133 -2.93 3.78 -8.71
C ARG A 133 -1.76 3.60 -7.76
N GLU A 134 -1.64 2.44 -7.13
CA GLU A 134 -0.61 2.17 -6.11
C GLU A 134 0.79 2.12 -6.70
N VAL A 135 0.97 1.51 -7.88
CA VAL A 135 2.30 1.48 -8.53
C VAL A 135 2.80 2.88 -8.82
N PHE A 136 1.94 3.77 -9.34
CA PHE A 136 2.35 5.15 -9.59
C PHE A 136 2.57 5.94 -8.30
N HIS A 137 1.72 5.74 -7.29
CA HIS A 137 1.84 6.36 -5.98
C HIS A 137 3.17 6.02 -5.30
N ILE A 138 3.45 4.74 -5.09
CA ILE A 138 4.69 4.24 -4.50
C ILE A 138 5.92 4.72 -5.28
N GLN A 139 5.85 4.75 -6.62
CA GLN A 139 6.97 5.27 -7.42
C GLN A 139 7.32 6.73 -7.13
N LYS A 140 6.31 7.60 -6.92
CA LYS A 140 6.57 9.01 -6.56
C LYS A 140 7.20 9.10 -5.18
N GLU A 141 6.82 8.24 -4.26
CA GLU A 141 7.37 8.26 -2.91
C GLU A 141 8.80 7.73 -2.87
N GLU A 142 9.03 6.56 -3.45
CA GLU A 142 10.35 5.93 -3.54
C GLU A 142 11.38 6.81 -4.29
N MET A 143 10.95 7.50 -5.35
CA MET A 143 11.84 8.32 -6.17
C MET A 143 11.97 9.77 -5.72
N GLY A 144 11.02 10.26 -4.92
CA GLY A 144 10.89 11.67 -4.59
C GLY A 144 10.75 11.93 -3.10
N PHE A 145 9.69 11.41 -2.47
CA PHE A 145 9.36 11.68 -1.07
C PHE A 145 10.40 11.08 -0.10
N LEU A 146 10.65 9.78 -0.16
CA LEU A 146 11.57 9.09 0.75
C LEU A 146 13.02 9.61 0.66
N PRO A 147 13.62 9.82 -0.53
CA PRO A 147 14.96 10.39 -0.64
C PRO A 147 15.06 11.83 -0.10
N ALA A 148 13.96 12.58 -0.12
CA ALA A 148 13.93 13.92 0.45
C ALA A 148 13.75 13.89 1.98
N LEU A 149 13.03 12.90 2.53
CA LEU A 149 12.93 12.72 3.98
C LEU A 149 14.29 12.47 4.65
N GLU A 150 15.22 11.79 3.98
CA GLU A 150 16.62 11.62 4.45
C GLU A 150 17.36 12.95 4.68
N GLN A 151 16.88 14.06 4.12
CA GLN A 151 17.43 15.40 4.31
C GLN A 151 16.57 16.28 5.24
N VAL A 152 15.33 15.89 5.48
CA VAL A 152 14.34 16.65 6.28
C VAL A 152 14.30 16.18 7.72
N ILE A 153 14.39 14.86 7.95
CA ILE A 153 14.33 14.27 9.29
C ILE A 153 15.70 14.41 9.94
N ASP A 154 15.72 14.99 11.14
CA ASP A 154 16.91 14.95 11.99
C ASP A 154 17.18 13.50 12.41
N PRO A 155 18.41 12.97 12.25
CA PRO A 155 18.75 11.63 12.72
C PRO A 155 18.42 11.37 14.20
N ASP A 156 18.39 12.41 15.04
CA ASP A 156 18.01 12.28 16.45
C ASP A 156 16.48 12.01 16.62
N ASP A 157 15.64 12.39 15.64
CA ASP A 157 14.19 12.15 15.65
C ASP A 157 13.80 10.77 15.08
N ASP A 158 14.70 10.09 14.35
CA ASP A 158 14.42 8.81 13.66
C ASP A 158 13.97 7.70 14.62
N GLY A 159 14.56 7.66 15.81
CA GLY A 159 14.21 6.69 16.85
C GLY A 159 12.77 6.87 17.33
N ASP A 160 12.36 8.11 17.59
CA ASP A 160 11.02 8.45 18.06
C ASP A 160 9.97 8.21 16.96
N LEU A 161 10.28 8.56 15.71
CA LEU A 161 9.42 8.27 14.56
C LEU A 161 9.24 6.77 14.33
N SER A 162 10.33 6.01 14.41
CA SER A 162 10.29 4.55 14.29
C SER A 162 9.46 3.90 15.39
N MET A 163 9.56 4.40 16.62
CA MET A 163 8.75 3.93 17.75
C MET A 163 7.28 4.27 17.58
N ALA A 164 6.97 5.51 17.19
CA ALA A 164 5.59 5.94 16.93
C ALA A 164 4.94 5.10 15.82
N TYR A 165 5.69 4.77 14.75
CA TYR A 165 5.16 3.92 13.69
C TYR A 165 4.91 2.48 14.16
N ALA A 166 5.84 1.92 14.95
CA ALA A 166 5.67 0.59 15.52
C ALA A 166 4.48 0.50 16.50
N GLU A 167 4.23 1.55 17.28
CA GLU A 167 3.06 1.64 18.16
C GLU A 167 1.76 1.71 17.36
N LEU A 168 1.73 2.48 16.26
CA LEU A 168 0.57 2.57 15.38
C LEU A 168 0.24 1.20 14.77
N LYS A 169 1.25 0.44 14.31
CA LYS A 169 1.10 -0.92 13.77
C LYS A 169 0.63 -1.95 14.79
N GLY A 170 0.87 -1.71 16.08
CA GLY A 170 0.57 -2.63 17.18
C GLY A 170 -0.80 -2.46 17.84
N GLY A 171 -1.52 -1.38 17.53
CA GLY A 171 -2.83 -1.02 18.09
C GLY A 171 -3.99 -1.64 17.33
#